data_AF-A0A814DYW6-F1
#
_entry.id   AF-A0A814DYW6-F1
#
_cell.length_a   1.000
_cell.length_b   1.000
_cell.length_c   1.000
_cell.angle_alpha   90.00
_cell.angle_beta   90.00
_cell.angle_gamma   90.00
#
_symmetry.space_group_name_H-M   'P 1'
#
loop_
_entity.id
_entity.type
_entity.pdbx_description
1 polymer ?
#
loop_
_entity_poly.entity_id
_entity_poly.type
_entity_poly.pdbx_seq_one_letter_code
_entity_poly.pdbx_strand_id
1 'polypeptide(L)'
;MGNRQPVAAWNTWDINAYSQMTGLSPAQIQQLYVLFQQQSASTGGRMTLNEFKAIYASIAGLSWTFNADAERVFLMFDADGNGVLSFEEFLMAYLMLQRGVTPIQRWSYAANYYPLTQPGYLSAQEAQLLFNNMQQFYNIPVQNTYFTQAWSQLGGGVNGYVPVTSFVQAVVPLIPQTYIW
;
A
#
# COMPACT_ATOMS: atom_id res chain seq x y z
N MET A 1 -28.58 33.33 -16.22
CA MET A 1 -27.42 32.77 -16.96
C MET A 1 -26.84 31.69 -16.07
N GLY A 2 -26.95 30.44 -16.50
CA GLY A 2 -26.80 29.26 -15.64
C GLY A 2 -25.39 29.04 -15.11
N ASN A 3 -25.33 28.64 -13.84
CA ASN A 3 -24.22 28.02 -13.12
C ASN A 3 -23.29 27.19 -14.01
N ARG A 4 -21.98 27.33 -13.78
CA ARG A 4 -21.14 26.24 -13.22
C ARG A 4 -20.04 26.89 -12.37
N GLN A 5 -20.24 26.98 -11.07
CA GLN A 5 -19.08 27.00 -10.18
C GLN A 5 -18.34 25.66 -10.38
N PRO A 6 -17.00 25.64 -10.47
CA PRO A 6 -16.27 24.38 -10.49
C PRO A 6 -16.65 23.59 -9.24
N VAL A 7 -17.18 22.40 -9.49
CA VAL A 7 -17.57 21.41 -8.49
C VAL A 7 -16.34 21.14 -7.62
N ALA A 8 -16.46 21.47 -6.33
CA ALA A 8 -15.55 21.14 -5.23
C ALA A 8 -14.05 21.05 -5.59
N ALA A 9 -13.32 22.15 -5.37
CA ALA A 9 -11.87 22.09 -5.27
C ALA A 9 -11.46 21.08 -4.18
N TRP A 10 -10.83 19.98 -4.59
CA TRP A 10 -9.62 19.28 -4.09
C TRP A 10 -9.20 19.32 -2.60
N ASN A 11 -9.98 19.89 -1.69
CA ASN A 11 -9.57 20.27 -0.33
C ASN A 11 -9.70 19.14 0.70
N THR A 12 -10.02 17.92 0.27
CA THR A 12 -10.25 16.78 1.17
C THR A 12 -9.10 15.78 1.18
N TRP A 13 -8.11 15.92 0.28
CA TRP A 13 -6.89 15.12 0.35
C TRP A 13 -5.80 15.93 1.06
N ASP A 14 -5.57 15.59 2.32
CA ASP A 14 -4.46 16.17 3.06
C ASP A 14 -3.16 15.54 2.55
N ILE A 15 -2.50 16.23 1.61
CA ILE A 15 -1.21 15.81 1.06
C ILE A 15 -0.15 15.64 2.17
N ASN A 16 -0.29 16.37 3.29
CA ASN A 16 0.60 16.20 4.43
C ASN A 16 0.29 14.91 5.18
N ALA A 17 -0.99 14.52 5.29
CA ALA A 17 -1.37 13.21 5.83
C ALA A 17 -0.79 12.08 4.96
N TYR A 18 -0.92 12.16 3.63
CA TYR A 18 -0.27 11.18 2.74
C TYR A 18 1.25 11.18 2.86
N SER A 19 1.87 12.36 3.01
CA SER A 19 3.31 12.46 3.22
C SER A 19 3.75 11.78 4.51
N GLN A 20 3.01 11.97 5.60
CA GLN A 20 3.25 11.30 6.87
C GLN A 20 3.01 9.78 6.78
N MET A 21 1.96 9.37 6.06
CA MET A 21 1.59 7.97 5.90
C MET A 21 2.53 7.18 4.99
N THR A 22 3.18 7.82 4.01
CA THR A 22 3.98 7.16 2.96
C THR A 22 5.46 7.48 3.00
N GLY A 23 5.87 8.45 3.82
CA GLY A 23 7.24 8.97 3.87
C GLY A 23 7.71 9.68 2.60
N LEU A 24 6.84 9.83 1.59
CA LEU A 24 7.13 10.61 0.39
C LEU A 24 6.96 12.10 0.69
N SER A 25 7.76 12.94 0.04
CA SER A 25 7.54 14.39 0.10
C SER A 25 6.21 14.76 -0.58
N PRO A 26 5.56 15.87 -0.17
CA PRO A 26 4.38 16.37 -0.86
C PRO A 26 4.61 16.58 -2.36
N ALA A 27 5.81 17.02 -2.77
CA ALA A 27 6.16 17.19 -4.17
C ALA A 27 6.16 15.85 -4.94
N GLN A 28 6.68 14.77 -4.36
CA GLN A 28 6.64 13.44 -4.97
C GLN A 28 5.22 12.91 -5.09
N ILE A 29 4.39 13.09 -4.05
CA ILE A 29 2.97 12.69 -4.08
C ILE A 29 2.24 13.45 -5.18
N GLN A 30 2.47 14.77 -5.30
CA GLN A 30 1.89 15.59 -6.35
C GLN A 30 2.31 15.14 -7.75
N GLN A 31 3.59 14.78 -7.96
CA GLN A 31 4.07 14.27 -9.23
C GLN A 31 3.43 12.92 -9.59
N LEU A 32 3.37 11.99 -8.63
CA LEU A 32 2.70 10.70 -8.82
C LEU A 32 1.22 10.88 -9.15
N TYR A 33 0.56 11.85 -8.52
CA TYR A 33 -0.83 12.17 -8.79
C TYR A 33 -1.06 12.71 -10.20
N VAL A 34 -0.19 13.60 -10.67
CA VAL A 34 -0.24 14.11 -12.05
C VAL A 34 -0.05 12.98 -13.06
N LEU A 35 0.91 12.08 -12.82
CA LEU A 35 1.12 10.90 -13.66
C LEU A 35 -0.10 9.97 -13.66
N PHE A 36 -0.67 9.71 -12.49
CA PHE A 36 -1.89 8.92 -12.33
C PHE A 36 -3.04 9.52 -13.15
N GLN A 37 -3.29 10.83 -13.02
CA GLN A 37 -4.34 11.50 -13.77
C GLN A 37 -4.12 11.45 -15.28
N GLN A 38 -2.89 11.67 -15.73
CA GLN A 38 -2.57 11.61 -17.16
C GLN A 38 -2.88 10.23 -17.75
N GLN A 39 -2.53 9.15 -17.03
CA GLN A 39 -2.69 7.80 -17.56
C GLN A 39 -4.05 7.17 -17.29
N SER A 40 -4.80 7.66 -16.30
CA SER A 40 -6.19 7.25 -16.05
C SER A 40 -7.22 8.22 -16.64
N ALA A 41 -6.80 9.16 -17.48
CA ALA A 41 -7.69 10.14 -18.09
C ALA A 41 -8.77 9.47 -18.96
N SER A 42 -8.40 8.41 -19.69
CA SER A 42 -9.31 7.60 -20.52
C SER A 42 -10.40 6.88 -19.72
N THR A 43 -10.16 6.67 -18.43
CA THR A 43 -10.96 5.84 -17.54
C THR A 43 -11.62 6.65 -16.42
N GLY A 44 -11.57 7.98 -16.51
CA GLY A 44 -12.22 8.88 -15.56
C GLY A 44 -11.54 8.91 -14.19
N GLY A 45 -10.21 8.73 -14.13
CA GLY A 45 -9.46 8.73 -12.88
C GLY A 45 -9.41 7.37 -12.18
N ARG A 46 -9.61 6.27 -12.92
CA ARG A 46 -9.62 4.90 -12.40
C ARG A 46 -8.66 4.01 -13.20
N MET A 47 -7.53 3.66 -12.62
CA MET A 47 -6.43 3.06 -13.37
C MET A 47 -6.67 1.58 -13.67
N THR A 48 -6.72 1.23 -14.95
CA THR A 48 -6.81 -0.16 -15.40
C THR A 48 -5.46 -0.87 -15.34
N LEU A 49 -5.47 -2.20 -15.42
CA LEU A 49 -4.25 -3.01 -15.49
C LEU A 49 -3.29 -2.59 -16.63
N ASN A 50 -3.84 -2.19 -17.77
CA ASN A 50 -3.03 -1.75 -18.92
C ASN A 50 -2.36 -0.40 -18.65
N GLU A 51 -3.08 0.54 -18.06
CA GLU A 51 -2.56 1.86 -17.68
C GLU A 51 -1.52 1.74 -16.56
N PHE A 52 -1.76 0.84 -15.60
CA PHE A 52 -0.81 0.46 -14.56
C PHE A 52 0.50 -0.07 -15.18
N LYS A 53 0.43 -1.06 -16.07
CA LYS A 53 1.61 -1.58 -16.79
C LYS A 53 2.36 -0.48 -17.54
N ALA A 54 1.66 0.46 -18.17
CA ALA A 54 2.26 1.57 -18.90
C ALA A 54 3.06 2.52 -17.99
N ILE A 55 2.54 2.86 -16.81
CA ILE A 55 3.27 3.69 -15.84
C ILE A 55 4.53 2.99 -15.35
N TYR A 56 4.45 1.71 -14.99
CA TYR A 56 5.61 0.95 -14.52
C TYR A 56 6.69 0.81 -15.58
N ALA A 57 6.30 0.64 -16.85
CA ALA A 57 7.24 0.64 -17.97
C ALA A 57 7.91 2.02 -18.18
N SER A 58 7.25 3.12 -17.80
CA SER A 58 7.76 4.49 -17.96
C SER A 58 8.73 4.92 -16.85
N ILE A 59 8.72 4.26 -15.69
CA ILE A 59 9.57 4.60 -14.55
C ILE A 59 10.91 3.87 -14.70
N ALA A 60 11.98 4.64 -14.95
CA ALA A 60 13.34 4.11 -15.04
C ALA A 60 13.74 3.37 -13.75
N GLY A 61 14.20 2.12 -13.89
CA GLY A 61 14.64 1.29 -12.76
C GLY A 61 13.61 0.26 -12.23
N LEU A 62 12.35 0.31 -12.67
CA LEU A 62 11.33 -0.71 -12.38
C LEU A 62 11.25 -1.81 -13.47
N SER A 63 12.18 -1.80 -14.44
CA SER A 63 12.10 -2.54 -15.71
C SER A 63 12.38 -4.05 -15.65
N TRP A 64 12.51 -4.66 -14.47
CA TRP A 64 12.79 -6.08 -14.38
C TRP A 64 11.56 -6.82 -13.84
N THR A 65 11.18 -7.88 -14.56
CA THR A 65 10.26 -8.96 -14.18
C THR A 65 8.76 -8.67 -14.00
N PHE A 66 8.30 -7.42 -14.08
CA PHE A 66 6.90 -7.11 -13.76
C PHE A 66 5.87 -7.68 -14.75
N ASN A 67 6.20 -7.98 -16.01
CA ASN A 67 5.18 -8.42 -16.98
C ASN A 67 4.48 -9.75 -16.64
N ALA A 68 5.17 -10.70 -15.98
CA ALA A 68 4.58 -11.98 -15.60
C ALA A 68 3.71 -11.88 -14.32
N ASP A 69 4.02 -10.93 -13.44
CA ASP A 69 3.36 -10.77 -12.14
C ASP A 69 2.51 -9.48 -12.03
N ALA A 70 2.46 -8.63 -13.06
CA ALA A 70 1.76 -7.34 -13.03
C ALA A 70 0.28 -7.48 -12.71
N GLU A 71 -0.36 -8.52 -13.25
CA GLU A 71 -1.76 -8.82 -12.99
C GLU A 71 -1.97 -9.26 -11.53
N ARG A 72 -1.08 -10.11 -11.01
CA ARG A 72 -1.12 -10.54 -9.60
C ARG A 72 -0.90 -9.35 -8.66
N VAL A 73 0.05 -8.48 -8.97
CA VAL A 73 0.34 -7.30 -8.19
C VAL A 73 -0.82 -6.30 -8.27
N PHE A 74 -1.38 -6.09 -9.44
CA PHE A 74 -2.56 -5.25 -9.63
C PHE A 74 -3.74 -5.76 -8.80
N LEU A 75 -4.08 -7.04 -8.90
CA LEU A 75 -5.16 -7.65 -8.12
C LEU A 75 -4.91 -7.62 -6.61
N MET A 76 -3.64 -7.63 -6.18
CA MET A 76 -3.31 -7.50 -4.77
C MET A 76 -3.56 -6.07 -4.25
N PHE A 77 -3.40 -5.06 -5.10
CA PHE A 77 -3.60 -3.66 -4.73
C PHE A 77 -5.01 -3.15 -5.06
N ASP A 78 -5.80 -3.86 -5.85
CA ASP A 78 -7.24 -3.65 -6.05
C ASP A 78 -8.01 -4.16 -4.80
N ALA A 79 -7.98 -3.38 -3.73
CA ALA A 79 -8.41 -3.82 -2.40
C ALA A 79 -9.93 -3.95 -2.30
N ASP A 80 -10.67 -3.15 -3.08
CA ASP A 80 -12.12 -3.25 -3.18
C ASP A 80 -12.60 -4.20 -4.29
N GLY A 81 -11.67 -4.75 -5.09
CA GLY A 81 -11.93 -5.75 -6.11
C GLY A 81 -12.76 -5.24 -7.29
N ASN A 82 -12.71 -3.94 -7.54
CA ASN A 82 -13.53 -3.28 -8.55
C ASN A 82 -12.91 -3.36 -9.97
N GLY A 83 -11.71 -3.94 -10.10
CA GLY A 83 -10.97 -4.13 -11.35
C GLY A 83 -10.15 -2.92 -11.81
N VAL A 84 -10.06 -1.85 -11.01
CA VAL A 84 -9.32 -0.61 -11.30
C VAL A 84 -8.74 0.01 -10.03
N LEU A 85 -7.54 0.57 -10.12
CA LEU A 85 -6.90 1.21 -8.97
C LEU A 85 -7.34 2.67 -8.85
N SER A 86 -7.79 3.04 -7.65
CA SER A 86 -7.77 4.40 -7.14
C SER A 86 -6.33 4.93 -7.02
N PHE A 87 -6.19 6.22 -6.77
CA PHE A 87 -4.86 6.80 -6.59
C PHE A 87 -4.15 6.24 -5.36
N GLU A 88 -4.90 6.01 -4.28
CA GLU A 88 -4.42 5.45 -3.03
C GLU A 88 -3.86 4.03 -3.25
N GLU A 89 -4.59 3.21 -4.00
CA GLU A 89 -4.16 1.86 -4.41
C GLU A 89 -2.90 1.90 -5.27
N PHE A 90 -2.86 2.80 -6.25
CA PHE A 90 -1.68 3.04 -7.07
C PHE A 90 -0.47 3.50 -6.24
N LEU A 91 -0.67 4.43 -5.30
CA LEU A 91 0.38 4.97 -4.45
C LEU A 91 0.99 3.87 -3.57
N MET A 92 0.16 2.98 -3.03
CA MET A 92 0.61 1.82 -2.29
C MET A 92 1.39 0.83 -3.14
N ALA A 93 0.88 0.51 -4.34
CA ALA A 93 1.58 -0.33 -5.29
C ALA A 93 2.96 0.26 -5.65
N TYR A 94 3.02 1.58 -5.85
CA TYR A 94 4.27 2.29 -6.14
C TYR A 94 5.28 2.13 -5.00
N LEU A 95 4.88 2.42 -3.76
CA LEU A 95 5.74 2.33 -2.57
C LEU A 95 6.26 0.92 -2.33
N MET A 96 5.41 -0.08 -2.50
CA MET A 96 5.72 -1.48 -2.29
C MET A 96 6.82 -2.00 -3.23
N LEU A 97 6.99 -1.35 -4.38
CA LEU A 97 7.95 -1.70 -5.41
C LEU A 97 9.22 -0.84 -5.38
N GLN A 98 9.28 0.18 -4.51
CA GLN A 98 10.47 1.00 -4.34
C GLN A 98 11.56 0.27 -3.54
N ARG A 99 12.72 0.05 -4.19
CA ARG A 99 13.90 -0.55 -3.54
C ARG A 99 14.47 0.29 -2.39
N GLY A 100 14.25 1.61 -2.41
CA GLY A 100 14.69 2.52 -1.35
C GLY A 100 13.83 2.51 -0.09
N VAL A 101 12.67 1.83 -0.12
CA VAL A 101 11.75 1.72 1.01
C VAL A 101 12.01 0.39 1.70
N THR A 102 12.33 0.42 2.99
CA THR A 102 12.62 -0.80 3.78
C THR A 102 11.35 -1.65 3.97
N PRO A 103 11.47 -2.98 4.22
CA PRO A 103 10.31 -3.82 4.53
C PRO A 103 9.47 -3.27 5.68
N ILE A 104 10.08 -2.74 6.75
CA ILE A 104 9.36 -2.12 7.87
C ILE A 104 8.52 -0.94 7.39
N GLN A 105 9.08 -0.05 6.56
CA GLN A 105 8.32 1.08 6.02
C GLN A 105 7.17 0.60 5.13
N ARG A 106 7.42 -0.35 4.21
CA ARG A 106 6.40 -0.91 3.32
C ARG A 106 5.21 -1.50 4.10
N TRP A 107 5.49 -2.34 5.10
CA TRP A 107 4.45 -2.94 5.95
C TRP A 107 3.71 -1.88 6.77
N SER A 108 4.40 -0.85 7.26
CA SER A 108 3.77 0.25 8.00
C SER A 108 2.82 1.06 7.12
N TYR A 109 3.20 1.32 5.88
CA TYR A 109 2.35 2.01 4.90
C TYR A 109 1.14 1.16 4.53
N ALA A 110 1.36 -0.15 4.29
CA ALA A 110 0.27 -1.08 3.98
C ALA A 110 -0.75 -1.18 5.11
N ALA A 111 -0.30 -1.18 6.36
CA ALA A 111 -1.20 -1.17 7.52
C ALA A 111 -2.12 0.05 7.55
N ASN A 112 -1.59 1.24 7.26
CA ASN A 112 -2.35 2.49 7.27
C ASN A 112 -3.26 2.66 6.05
N TYR A 113 -3.06 1.85 5.01
CA TYR A 113 -3.88 1.87 3.81
C TYR A 113 -5.19 1.10 3.98
N TYR A 114 -5.20 0.02 4.75
CA TYR A 114 -6.43 -0.72 5.03
C TYR A 114 -7.35 0.07 5.97
N PRO A 115 -8.68 -0.08 5.84
CA PRO A 115 -9.62 0.54 6.77
C PRO A 115 -9.42 -0.06 8.16
N LEU A 116 -8.79 0.71 9.04
CA LEU A 116 -8.56 0.33 10.43
C LEU A 116 -9.72 0.81 11.30
N THR A 117 -10.15 -0.06 12.21
CA THR A 117 -11.14 0.25 13.24
C THR A 117 -10.65 1.38 14.14
N GLN A 118 -9.34 1.38 14.44
CA GLN A 118 -8.67 2.43 15.19
C GLN A 118 -7.41 2.88 14.43
N PRO A 119 -7.37 4.11 13.88
CA PRO A 119 -6.19 4.59 13.17
C PRO A 119 -4.90 4.47 13.99
N GLY A 120 -3.86 3.91 13.36
CA GLY A 120 -2.54 3.67 13.98
C GLY A 120 -2.46 2.43 14.88
N TYR A 121 -3.55 1.70 15.08
CA TYR A 121 -3.61 0.48 15.87
C TYR A 121 -4.25 -0.67 15.08
N LEU A 122 -3.83 -1.90 15.38
CA LEU A 122 -4.32 -3.12 14.75
C LEU A 122 -4.96 -4.01 15.81
N SER A 123 -6.19 -4.44 15.55
CA SER A 123 -6.76 -5.64 16.16
C SER A 123 -6.04 -6.91 15.66
N ALA A 124 -6.28 -8.04 16.32
CA ALA A 124 -5.73 -9.33 15.89
C ALA A 124 -6.16 -9.69 14.46
N GLN A 125 -7.42 -9.40 14.10
CA GLN A 125 -7.95 -9.68 12.76
C GLN A 125 -7.30 -8.79 11.69
N GLU A 126 -7.15 -7.48 11.95
CA GLU A 126 -6.52 -6.55 11.02
C GLU A 126 -5.03 -6.85 10.86
N ALA A 127 -4.33 -7.19 11.93
CA ALA A 127 -2.93 -7.61 11.87
C ALA A 127 -2.74 -8.91 11.09
N GLN A 128 -3.66 -9.88 11.24
CA GLN A 128 -3.63 -11.12 10.46
C GLN A 128 -3.89 -10.86 8.97
N LEU A 129 -4.84 -9.98 8.64
CA LEU A 129 -5.11 -9.58 7.26
C LEU A 129 -3.89 -8.91 6.62
N LEU A 130 -3.30 -7.94 7.31
CA LEU A 130 -2.06 -7.30 6.89
C LEU A 130 -0.96 -8.35 6.65
N PHE A 131 -0.74 -9.25 7.61
CA PHE A 131 0.28 -10.30 7.48
C PHE A 131 0.03 -11.20 6.26
N ASN A 132 -1.21 -11.65 6.04
CA ASN A 132 -1.57 -12.51 4.91
C ASN A 132 -1.30 -11.81 3.58
N ASN A 133 -1.64 -10.52 3.48
CA ASN A 133 -1.41 -9.73 2.28
C ASN A 133 0.09 -9.60 2.00
N MET A 134 0.88 -9.25 3.02
CA MET A 134 2.34 -9.14 2.88
C MET A 134 3.00 -10.50 2.60
N GLN A 135 2.47 -11.57 3.18
CA GLN A 135 2.88 -12.94 2.90
C GLN A 135 2.66 -13.32 1.44
N GLN A 136 1.52 -12.95 0.86
CA GLN A 136 1.24 -13.15 -0.56
C GLN A 136 2.18 -12.32 -1.45
N PHE A 137 2.45 -11.06 -1.08
CA PHE A 137 3.35 -10.17 -1.83
C PHE A 137 4.78 -10.72 -1.92
N TYR A 138 5.34 -11.11 -0.79
CA TYR A 138 6.72 -11.61 -0.70
C TYR A 138 6.83 -13.11 -0.97
N ASN A 139 5.72 -13.77 -1.31
CA ASN A 139 5.65 -15.22 -1.51
C ASN A 139 6.23 -16.02 -0.32
N ILE A 140 5.93 -15.55 0.91
CA ILE A 140 6.37 -16.20 2.15
C ILE A 140 5.51 -17.47 2.37
N PRO A 141 6.08 -18.63 2.75
CA PRO A 141 5.31 -19.87 2.96
C PRO A 141 4.22 -19.73 4.04
N VAL A 142 3.01 -20.23 3.79
CA VAL A 142 1.83 -20.10 4.69
C VAL A 142 2.04 -20.77 6.05
N GLN A 143 2.75 -21.89 6.10
CA GLN A 143 2.90 -22.73 7.30
C GLN A 143 3.98 -22.23 8.30
N ASN A 144 4.13 -20.91 8.45
CA ASN A 144 5.07 -20.32 9.40
C ASN A 144 4.38 -19.88 10.71
N THR A 145 5.19 -19.62 11.74
CA THR A 145 4.72 -19.13 13.04
C THR A 145 5.08 -17.65 13.28
N TYR A 146 5.45 -16.90 12.22
CA TYR A 146 5.92 -15.52 12.36
C TYR A 146 4.85 -14.62 12.97
N PHE A 147 3.60 -14.73 12.50
CA PHE A 147 2.49 -13.97 13.05
C PHE A 147 2.26 -14.29 14.54
N THR A 148 2.12 -15.57 14.90
CA THR A 148 1.80 -15.98 16.28
C THR A 148 2.94 -15.64 17.26
N GLN A 149 4.19 -15.78 16.82
CA GLN A 149 5.35 -15.33 17.59
C GLN A 149 5.35 -13.82 17.79
N ALA A 150 5.19 -13.02 16.73
CA ALA A 150 5.15 -11.56 16.84
C ALA A 150 3.98 -11.08 17.71
N TRP A 151 2.79 -11.68 17.53
CA TRP A 151 1.59 -11.31 18.26
C TRP A 151 1.69 -11.65 19.75
N SER A 152 2.24 -12.81 20.09
CA SER A 152 2.44 -13.20 21.50
C SER A 152 3.46 -12.32 22.22
N GLN A 153 4.53 -11.87 21.54
CA GLN A 153 5.53 -10.96 22.12
C GLN A 153 4.94 -9.61 22.53
N LEU A 154 3.91 -9.14 21.81
CA LEU A 154 3.20 -7.90 22.12
C LEU A 154 2.18 -8.06 23.27
N GLY A 155 2.07 -9.26 23.83
CA GLY A 155 1.22 -9.56 24.98
C GLY A 155 -0.27 -9.53 24.68
N GLY A 156 -0.67 -9.49 23.40
CA GLY A 156 -2.05 -9.18 22.99
C GLY A 156 -2.43 -7.79 23.51
N GLY A 157 -2.16 -6.75 22.72
CA GLY A 157 -2.09 -5.36 23.20
C GLY A 157 -3.31 -4.83 23.98
N VAL A 158 -3.21 -3.59 24.46
CA VAL A 158 -4.23 -2.98 25.33
C VAL A 158 -5.61 -3.06 24.68
N ASN A 159 -6.57 -3.74 25.33
CA ASN A 159 -7.93 -4.02 24.82
C ASN A 159 -7.99 -4.83 23.51
N GLY A 160 -6.95 -5.61 23.20
CA GLY A 160 -6.87 -6.40 21.97
C GLY A 160 -6.29 -5.65 20.76
N TYR A 161 -5.79 -4.42 20.96
CA TYR A 161 -5.16 -3.60 19.92
C TYR A 161 -3.68 -3.37 20.19
N VAL A 162 -2.86 -3.43 19.14
CA VAL A 162 -1.42 -3.10 19.19
C VAL A 162 -1.11 -1.94 18.26
N PRO A 163 -0.15 -1.05 18.57
CA PRO A 163 0.31 -0.06 17.61
C PRO A 163 0.84 -0.74 16.33
N VAL A 164 0.52 -0.17 15.16
CA VAL A 164 1.00 -0.65 13.85
C VAL A 164 2.52 -0.84 13.86
N THR A 165 3.24 0.17 14.35
CA THR A 165 4.71 0.16 14.40
C THR A 165 5.26 -0.97 15.25
N SER A 166 4.65 -1.24 16.40
CA SER A 166 5.05 -2.35 17.28
C SER A 166 4.83 -3.71 16.62
N PHE A 167 3.71 -3.90 15.92
CA PHE A 167 3.46 -5.13 15.17
C PHE A 167 4.47 -5.34 14.04
N VAL A 168 4.71 -4.33 13.21
CA VAL A 168 5.66 -4.43 12.11
C VAL A 168 7.09 -4.70 12.61
N GLN A 169 7.52 -4.01 13.68
CA GLN A 169 8.84 -4.21 14.28
C GLN A 169 9.00 -5.60 14.92
N ALA A 170 7.91 -6.22 15.38
CA ALA A 170 7.95 -7.57 15.91
C ALA A 170 7.99 -8.64 14.80
N VAL A 171 7.21 -8.47 13.72
CA VAL A 171 7.03 -9.52 12.71
C VAL A 171 8.10 -9.53 11.62
N VAL A 172 8.55 -8.36 11.15
CA VAL A 172 9.48 -8.27 10.02
C VAL A 172 10.82 -8.97 10.31
N PRO A 173 11.44 -8.83 11.50
CA PRO A 173 12.69 -9.52 11.81
C PRO A 173 12.59 -11.04 11.88
N LEU A 174 11.40 -11.60 12.08
CA LEU A 174 11.18 -13.05 12.13
C LEU A 174 11.18 -13.69 10.74
N ILE A 175 10.94 -12.89 9.70
CA ILE A 175 10.89 -13.36 8.31
C ILE A 175 12.31 -13.42 7.74
N PRO A 176 12.73 -14.57 7.16
CA PRO A 176 14.03 -14.68 6.53
C PRO A 176 14.25 -13.64 5.42
N GLN A 177 15.42 -13.00 5.42
CA GLN A 177 15.81 -11.99 4.42
C GLN A 177 15.89 -12.54 2.99
N THR A 178 15.81 -13.87 2.81
CA THR A 178 15.68 -14.50 1.49
C THR A 178 14.33 -14.21 0.83
N TYR A 179 13.31 -13.81 1.58
CA TYR A 179 11.97 -13.49 1.08
C TYR A 179 11.71 -11.99 0.97
N ILE A 180 12.16 -11.23 1.97
CA ILE A 180 11.91 -9.79 2.06
C ILE A 180 13.12 -9.01 1.55
N TRP A 181 12.86 -8.15 0.56
CA TRP A 181 13.83 -7.29 -0.12
C TRP A 181 13.39 -5.82 -0.05
#